data_AF-A0A497B365-F1
#
_entry.id   AF-A0A497B365-F1
#
_cell.length_a   1.000
_cell.length_b   1.000
_cell.length_c   1.000
_cell.angle_alpha   90.00
_cell.angle_beta   90.00
_cell.angle_gamma   90.00
#
_symmetry.space_group_name_H-M   'P 1'
#
loop_
_entity.id
_entity.type
_entity.pdbx_description
1 polymer ?
#
loop_
_entity_poly.entity_id
_entity_poly.type
_entity_poly.pdbx_seq_one_letter_code
_entity_poly.pdbx_strand_id
1 'polypeptide(L)'
;MLKDWFCEALALQPGEELLLPAASKAEATRLRNRLLKLRDEYPDQTDAESISIRVTLVKRRFFVALRREPLSPTVAFKRATDGSIVRITLPTRERLRRIAIQDGLSPEEIEEVLGSAEKEGKDA
;
A
#
# COMPACT_ATOMS: atom_id res chain seq x y z
N MET A 1 11.71 -9.99 -16.72
CA MET A 1 10.72 -9.21 -17.50
C MET A 1 9.55 -8.68 -16.66
N LEU A 2 8.62 -9.50 -16.16
CA LEU A 2 7.47 -8.97 -15.36
C LEU A 2 7.92 -8.33 -14.04
N LYS A 3 8.93 -8.93 -13.41
CA LYS A 3 9.56 -8.44 -12.19
C LYS A 3 10.15 -7.05 -12.40
N ASP A 4 10.91 -6.89 -13.48
CA ASP A 4 11.56 -5.63 -13.84
C ASP A 4 10.52 -4.51 -14.05
N TRP A 5 9.43 -4.80 -14.76
CA TRP A 5 8.33 -3.83 -14.92
C TRP A 5 7.65 -3.46 -13.60
N PHE A 6 7.57 -4.40 -12.66
CA PHE A 6 7.04 -4.11 -11.34
C PHE A 6 8.01 -3.25 -10.51
N CYS A 7 9.32 -3.49 -10.62
CA CYS A 7 10.35 -2.63 -10.02
C CYS A 7 10.34 -1.22 -10.60
N GLU A 8 10.18 -1.07 -11.92
CA GLU A 8 9.99 0.22 -12.58
C GLU A 8 8.74 0.94 -12.04
N ALA A 9 7.64 0.20 -11.84
CA ALA A 9 6.43 0.77 -11.26
C ALA A 9 6.62 1.24 -9.79
N LEU A 10 7.51 0.61 -9.03
CA LEU A 10 7.87 1.05 -7.66
C LEU A 10 8.70 2.34 -7.65
N ALA A 11 9.40 2.66 -8.75
CA ALA A 11 10.18 3.89 -8.88
C ALA A 11 9.36 5.11 -9.36
N LEU A 12 8.08 4.92 -9.69
CA LEU A 12 7.17 5.99 -10.10
C LEU A 12 6.87 6.96 -8.96
N GLN A 13 6.64 8.23 -9.30
CA GLN A 13 6.14 9.20 -8.33
C GLN A 13 4.66 8.93 -7.99
N PRO A 14 4.19 9.29 -6.78
CA PRO A 14 2.78 9.18 -6.42
C PRO A 14 1.87 9.86 -7.44
N GLY A 15 0.91 9.11 -7.98
CA GLY A 15 -0.03 9.55 -8.99
C GLY A 15 0.33 9.15 -10.42
N GLU A 16 1.60 8.83 -10.70
CA GLU A 16 2.05 8.35 -12.02
C GLU A 16 1.69 6.88 -12.26
N GLU A 17 1.57 6.52 -13.53
CA GLU A 17 1.24 5.15 -13.95
C GLU A 17 2.08 4.65 -15.13
N LEU A 18 2.46 3.38 -15.05
CA LEU A 18 3.07 2.62 -16.13
C LEU A 18 2.00 1.82 -16.86
N LEU A 19 1.95 1.94 -18.19
CA LEU A 19 0.97 1.25 -19.04
C LEU A 19 1.62 0.10 -19.80
N LEU A 20 1.33 -1.13 -19.40
CA LEU A 20 1.79 -2.33 -20.11
C LEU A 20 0.77 -2.73 -21.18
N PRO A 21 1.14 -2.75 -22.48
CA PRO A 21 0.21 -3.07 -23.55
C PRO A 21 -0.20 -4.56 -23.51
N ALA A 22 -1.45 -4.82 -23.89
CA ALA A 22 -1.99 -6.17 -24.08
C ALA A 22 -2.81 -6.23 -25.38
N ALA A 23 -2.73 -7.34 -26.12
CA ALA A 23 -3.43 -7.50 -27.39
C ALA A 23 -4.94 -7.72 -27.19
N SER A 24 -5.36 -8.18 -26.01
CA SER A 24 -6.77 -8.42 -25.70
C SER A 24 -7.10 -8.18 -24.23
N LYS A 25 -8.40 -8.03 -23.92
CA LYS A 25 -8.90 -7.99 -22.54
C LYS A 25 -8.51 -9.25 -21.76
N ALA A 26 -8.59 -10.42 -22.39
CA ALA A 26 -8.25 -11.70 -21.76
C ALA A 26 -6.77 -11.76 -21.37
N GLU A 27 -5.89 -11.29 -22.25
CA GLU A 27 -4.46 -11.18 -21.98
C GLU A 27 -4.17 -10.16 -20.88
N ALA A 28 -4.81 -8.98 -20.92
CA ALA A 28 -4.66 -7.96 -19.89
C ALA A 28 -5.08 -8.50 -18.50
N THR A 29 -6.18 -9.25 -18.42
CA THR A 29 -6.61 -9.90 -17.17
C THR A 29 -5.58 -10.93 -16.67
N ARG A 30 -5.02 -11.76 -17.57
CA ARG A 30 -3.97 -12.72 -17.19
C ARG A 30 -2.72 -12.00 -16.67
N LEU A 31 -2.31 -10.93 -17.34
CA LEU A 31 -1.15 -10.12 -16.96
C LEU A 31 -1.37 -9.45 -15.59
N ARG A 32 -2.53 -8.82 -15.39
CA ARG A 32 -2.94 -8.22 -14.11
C ARG A 32 -2.92 -9.25 -12.98
N ASN A 33 -3.46 -10.45 -13.18
CA ASN A 33 -3.47 -11.48 -12.15
C ASN A 33 -2.05 -11.98 -11.80
N ARG A 34 -1.13 -12.04 -12.77
CA ARG A 34 0.29 -12.37 -12.48
C ARG A 34 0.98 -11.26 -11.70
N LEU A 35 0.71 -10.00 -12.04
CA LEU A 35 1.24 -8.84 -11.32
C LEU A 35 0.68 -8.73 -9.90
N LEU A 36 -0.58 -9.12 -9.67
CA LEU A 36 -1.14 -9.17 -8.31
C LEU A 36 -0.46 -10.23 -7.45
N LYS A 37 -0.22 -11.44 -7.99
CA LYS A 37 0.55 -12.47 -7.28
C LYS A 37 1.96 -11.99 -6.97
N LEU A 38 2.60 -11.36 -7.95
CA LEU A 38 3.93 -10.80 -7.76
C LEU A 38 3.92 -9.71 -6.68
N ARG A 39 2.92 -8.82 -6.67
CA ARG A 39 2.76 -7.80 -5.62
C ARG A 39 2.74 -8.42 -4.23
N ASP A 40 2.05 -9.54 -4.07
CA ASP A 40 1.96 -10.23 -2.77
C ASP A 40 3.31 -10.85 -2.34
N GLU A 41 4.27 -11.04 -3.27
CA GLU A 41 5.65 -11.48 -2.99
C GLU A 41 6.59 -10.32 -2.57
N TYR A 42 6.15 -9.06 -2.70
CA TYR A 42 6.94 -7.88 -2.31
C TYR A 42 6.42 -7.29 -0.99
N PRO A 43 7.06 -7.59 0.16
CA PRO A 43 6.68 -7.02 1.45
C PRO A 43 6.96 -5.51 1.52
N ASP A 44 7.90 -4.99 0.72
CA ASP A 44 8.32 -3.58 0.70
C ASP A 44 7.32 -2.61 0.01
N GLN A 45 6.05 -3.01 -0.16
CA GLN A 45 4.99 -2.04 -0.45
C GLN A 45 4.72 -1.21 0.80
N THR A 46 5.64 -0.29 1.06
CA THR A 46 5.61 0.59 2.20
C THR A 46 4.23 1.20 2.40
N ASP A 47 3.77 1.20 3.64
CA ASP A 47 2.49 1.75 4.12
C ASP A 47 2.10 3.16 3.65
N ALA A 48 3.01 3.92 3.04
CA ALA A 48 2.73 5.24 2.48
C ALA A 48 2.36 5.18 1.00
N GLU A 49 2.67 4.09 0.28
CA GLU A 49 2.55 4.01 -1.17
C GLU A 49 2.39 2.54 -1.67
N SER A 50 1.25 2.23 -2.29
CA SER A 50 1.00 0.92 -2.92
C SER A 50 0.93 1.03 -4.44
N ILE A 51 1.17 -0.10 -5.12
CA ILE A 51 0.94 -0.22 -6.55
C ILE A 51 -0.49 -0.72 -6.81
N SER A 52 -1.33 0.16 -7.31
CA SER A 52 -2.66 -0.16 -7.84
C SER A 52 -2.50 -0.79 -9.23
N ILE A 53 -3.03 -2.00 -9.42
CA ILE A 53 -2.94 -2.75 -10.68
C ILE A 53 -4.35 -2.92 -11.27
N ARG A 54 -4.61 -2.27 -12.40
CA ARG A 54 -5.92 -2.33 -13.08
C ARG A 54 -5.80 -2.56 -14.58
N VAL A 55 -6.81 -3.19 -15.17
CA VAL A 55 -6.95 -3.26 -16.63
C VAL A 55 -7.64 -1.99 -17.10
N THR A 56 -7.08 -1.32 -18.10
CA THR A 56 -7.63 -0.10 -18.69
C THR A 56 -7.67 -0.21 -20.22
N LEU A 57 -8.49 0.62 -20.84
CA LEU A 57 -8.62 0.75 -22.29
C LEU A 57 -8.24 2.18 -22.68
N VAL A 58 -7.15 2.34 -23.41
CA VAL A 58 -6.67 3.65 -23.87
C VAL A 58 -6.56 3.61 -25.40
N LYS A 59 -7.19 4.56 -26.09
CA LYS A 59 -7.19 4.65 -27.57
C LYS A 59 -7.53 3.31 -28.26
N ARG A 60 -8.56 2.60 -27.76
CA ARG A 60 -9.03 1.28 -28.25
C ARG A 60 -8.01 0.12 -28.11
N ARG A 61 -6.97 0.29 -27.30
CA ARG A 61 -6.00 -0.75 -26.95
C ARG A 61 -6.08 -1.08 -25.47
N PHE A 62 -5.90 -2.36 -25.12
CA PHE A 62 -5.93 -2.81 -23.74
C PHE A 62 -4.56 -2.61 -23.10
N PHE A 63 -4.57 -2.17 -21.85
CA PHE A 63 -3.37 -2.01 -21.03
C PHE A 63 -3.61 -2.57 -19.63
N VAL A 64 -2.52 -2.93 -18.96
CA VAL A 64 -2.48 -3.05 -17.51
C VAL A 64 -1.76 -1.83 -16.98
N ALA A 65 -2.47 -1.00 -16.21
CA ALA A 65 -1.92 0.16 -15.55
C ALA A 65 -1.41 -0.25 -14.17
N LEU A 66 -0.15 0.07 -13.89
CA LEU A 66 0.46 0.00 -12.57
C LEU A 66 0.64 1.43 -12.10
N ARG A 67 -0.11 1.84 -11.08
CA ARG A 67 -0.10 3.21 -10.57
C ARG A 67 0.45 3.24 -9.15
N ARG A 68 1.37 4.15 -8.88
CA ARG A 68 1.82 4.44 -7.51
C ARG A 68 0.74 5.29 -6.83
N GLU A 69 0.03 4.71 -5.88
CA GLU A 69 -0.98 5.42 -5.11
C GLU A 69 -0.49 5.62 -3.67
N PRO A 70 -0.61 6.84 -3.13
CA PRO A 70 -0.36 7.04 -1.71
C PRO A 70 -1.39 6.21 -0.93
N LEU A 71 -0.93 5.33 -0.03
CA LEU A 71 -1.86 4.59 0.82
C LEU A 71 -2.59 5.62 1.68
N SER A 72 -3.92 5.65 1.54
CA SER A 72 -4.72 6.46 2.45
C SER A 72 -4.55 5.88 3.85
N PRO A 73 -4.23 6.70 4.86
CA PRO A 73 -4.13 6.20 6.23
C PRO A 73 -5.44 5.50 6.61
N THR A 74 -5.35 4.39 7.33
CA THR A 74 -6.54 3.71 7.86
C THR A 74 -7.18 4.62 8.90
N VAL A 75 -8.30 5.24 8.53
CA VAL A 75 -9.03 6.20 9.37
C VAL A 75 -10.32 5.56 9.85
N ALA A 76 -10.57 5.64 11.15
CA ALA A 76 -11.84 5.33 11.78
C ALA A 76 -12.37 6.56 12.54
N PHE A 77 -13.67 6.56 12.87
CA PHE A 77 -14.28 7.60 13.69
C PHE A 77 -14.86 6.96 14.94
N LYS A 78 -14.34 7.33 16.11
CA LYS A 78 -14.84 6.89 17.41
C LYS A 78 -15.82 7.92 17.95
N ARG A 79 -16.98 7.48 18.42
CA ARG A 79 -17.91 8.33 19.19
C ARG A 79 -17.63 8.13 20.67
N ALA A 80 -17.23 9.19 21.35
CA ALA A 80 -16.97 9.18 22.79
C ALA A 80 -18.28 9.25 23.59
N THR A 81 -18.19 8.97 24.89
CA THR A 81 -19.33 8.92 25.82
C THR A 81 -19.98 10.29 26.05
N ASP A 82 -19.27 11.38 25.75
CA ASP A 82 -19.78 12.76 25.73
C ASP A 82 -20.50 13.11 24.41
N GLY A 83 -20.59 12.16 23.47
CA GLY A 83 -21.19 12.35 22.15
C GLY A 83 -20.25 12.94 21.09
N SER A 84 -19.01 13.31 21.44
CA SER A 84 -18.03 13.83 20.48
C SER A 84 -17.55 12.75 19.52
N ILE A 85 -17.23 13.13 18.28
CA ILE A 85 -16.68 12.22 17.26
C ILE A 85 -15.19 12.55 17.08
N VAL A 86 -14.33 11.59 17.38
CA VAL A 86 -12.88 11.70 17.26
C VAL A 86 -12.41 10.86 16.08
N ARG A 87 -11.62 11.47 15.18
CA ARG A 87 -10.96 10.77 14.09
C ARG A 87 -9.75 10.02 14.62
N ILE A 88 -9.75 8.70 14.51
CA ILE A 88 -8.62 7.84 14.82
C ILE A 88 -7.92 7.49 13.51
N THR A 89 -6.62 7.73 13.44
CA THR A 89 -5.79 7.26 12.32
C THR A 89 -4.90 6.16 12.86
N LEU A 90 -5.07 4.93 12.38
CA LEU A 90 -4.18 3.84 12.73
C LEU A 90 -2.93 3.94 11.86
N PRO A 91 -1.75 4.21 12.44
CA PRO A 91 -0.51 3.99 11.73
C PRO A 91 -0.33 2.48 11.57
N THR A 92 0.00 2.06 10.36
CA THR A 92 0.33 0.67 10.08
C THR A 92 1.64 0.28 10.76
N ARG A 93 1.77 -1.00 11.14
CA ARG A 93 2.87 -1.54 11.97
C ARG A 93 4.26 -1.24 11.37
N GLU A 94 4.37 -1.23 10.05
CA GLU A 94 5.62 -0.92 9.35
C GLU A 94 5.96 0.58 9.33
N ARG A 95 4.97 1.47 9.29
CA ARG A 95 5.16 2.91 9.48
C ARG A 95 5.68 3.24 10.88
N LEU A 96 5.08 2.65 11.92
CA LEU A 96 5.57 2.81 13.30
C LEU A 96 7.01 2.31 13.43
N ARG A 97 7.31 1.15 12.83
CA ARG A 97 8.65 0.57 12.82
C ARG A 97 9.67 1.51 12.16
N ARG A 98 9.34 2.12 11.02
CA ARG A 98 10.24 3.03 10.31
C ARG A 98 10.43 4.37 11.03
N ILE A 99 9.37 4.93 11.61
CA ILE A 99 9.49 6.13 12.45
C ILE A 99 10.44 5.83 13.61
N ALA A 100 10.26 4.69 14.27
CA ALA A 100 11.12 4.31 15.39
C ALA A 100 12.58 4.05 14.97
N ILE A 101 12.83 3.43 13.80
CA ILE A 101 14.20 3.31 13.25
C ILE A 101 14.80 4.69 12.95
N GLN A 102 13.99 5.61 12.39
CA GLN A 102 14.42 6.95 12.01
C GLN A 102 14.69 7.84 13.24
N ASP A 103 13.93 7.61 14.31
CA ASP A 103 14.12 8.20 15.64
C ASP A 103 15.26 7.55 16.43
N GLY A 104 15.93 6.53 15.85
CA GLY A 104 17.11 5.90 16.40
C GLY A 104 16.83 4.87 17.50
N LEU A 105 15.59 4.39 17.63
CA LEU A 105 15.23 3.37 18.60
C LEU A 105 15.85 2.01 18.26
N SER A 106 16.18 1.27 19.31
CA SER A 106 16.70 -0.08 19.22
C SER A 106 15.61 -1.07 18.77
N PRO A 107 16.00 -2.25 18.23
CA PRO A 107 15.05 -3.28 17.80
C PRO A 107 14.06 -3.71 18.90
N GLU A 108 14.51 -3.69 20.17
CA GLU A 108 13.74 -4.08 21.34
C GLU A 108 12.66 -3.04 21.67
N GLU A 109 13.02 -1.75 21.64
CA GLU A 109 12.09 -0.63 21.85
C GLU A 109 11.08 -0.51 20.70
N ILE A 110 11.51 -0.82 19.47
CA ILE A 110 10.63 -0.91 18.31
C ILE A 110 9.55 -1.98 18.56
N GLU A 111 9.92 -3.18 19.01
CA GLU A 111 8.94 -4.23 19.31
C GLU A 111 7.98 -3.84 20.44
N GLU A 112 8.46 -3.09 21.44
CA GLU A 112 7.63 -2.58 22.53
C GLU A 112 6.62 -1.52 22.06
N VAL A 113 7.03 -0.58 21.20
CA VAL A 113 6.15 0.43 20.59
C VAL A 113 5.10 -0.25 19.71
N LEU A 114 5.50 -1.24 18.92
CA LEU A 114 4.59 -2.00 18.07
C LEU A 114 3.62 -2.87 18.88
N GLY A 115 4.07 -3.47 19.99
CA GLY A 115 3.26 -4.27 20.89
C GLY A 115 2.28 -3.45 21.74
N SER A 116 2.65 -2.21 22.08
CA SER A 116 1.79 -1.29 22.84
C SER A 116 0.66 -0.73 21.98
N ALA A 117 0.93 -0.39 20.72
CA ALA A 117 -0.08 0.07 19.76
C ALA A 117 -1.17 -0.98 19.48
N GLU A 118 -0.85 -2.28 19.56
CA GLU A 118 -1.82 -3.38 19.42
C GLU A 118 -2.72 -3.56 20.66
N LYS A 119 -2.24 -3.18 21.85
CA LYS A 119 -3.01 -3.29 23.11
C LYS A 119 -3.97 -2.11 23.30
N GLU A 120 -3.55 -0.89 22.96
CA GLU A 120 -4.44 0.29 23.02
C GLU A 120 -5.64 0.19 22.06
N GLY A 121 -5.52 -0.57 20.97
CA GLY A 121 -6.65 -0.84 20.07
C GLY A 121 -7.70 -1.81 20.61
N LYS A 122 -7.42 -2.52 21.71
CA LYS A 122 -8.34 -3.50 22.33
C LYS A 122 -9.09 -2.98 23.55
N ASP A 123 -8.55 -1.99 24.24
CA ASP A 123 -9.08 -1.53 25.55
C ASP A 123 -9.71 -0.12 25.50
N ALA A 124 -9.98 0.45 24.32
CA ALA A 124 -10.49 1.82 24.17
C ALA A 124 -11.87 1.94 23.52
#